data_AF-A0A812YNF3-F1
#
_entry.id   AF-A0A812YNF3-F1
#
_cell.length_a   1.000
_cell.length_b   1.000
_cell.length_c   1.000
_cell.angle_alpha   90.00
_cell.angle_beta   90.00
_cell.angle_gamma   90.00
#
_symmetry.space_group_name_H-M   'P 1'
#
loop_
_entity.id
_entity.type
_entity.pdbx_description
1 polymer ?
#
loop_
_entity_poly.entity_id
_entity_poly.type
_entity_poly.pdbx_seq_one_letter_code
_entity_poly.pdbx_strand_id
1 'polypeptide(L)'
;MHESTYRFHQVFVVALLFQLSSLPPSLPPSLPPSLPWSCEAPGEKLGVRFGDQIVDLIRQDKGPLVYQESKLFNSETFLINVYDHTKRRAVTFETYGLETQDQFHIQYSYQDFDGLFRFNAELMNPNRKEGRFHWIAERLAILTVGKDRQLKLQPEPTPEVPELPIYETVRKIPTGRMDLKERQRLREQMDMLDIKRNENIAKRKQESRQKFLQHVFWLKEEDKRLKREHHEKLEAERTRRVQMKEELERRQKEASRLEKERQRQRRIAVEAKEERTEERDAEDYRQLRARWKMRDAERAKAIAEAIGRKELDLAELRKKQAEEKKVAEEIMRKRQGAWDAREERIRRKSQAWLKAVLEVKAERLRMAKMMQERNQEYLNLLHSLRQPIFEAQLKRMEERKMAAEAIAQSTAAYHEKRAVPKKVKKKGKNAQKDDMSKEGNKRSSRTVQESGKSDTDKVLDAVEAKMRAEMEEQHRRAKFERLRDKRIKDLQEARKQKCAAHMAAVGSDWSDFACKVFQTQIAKKIQCWLLTIFCNGVCLSSSSRPLTTG
;
A
#
# COMPACT_ATOMS: atom_id res chain seq x y z
N MET A 1 -23.91 22.96 -49.80
CA MET A 1 -23.19 23.81 -48.81
C MET A 1 -22.78 23.06 -47.52
N HIS A 2 -23.26 21.83 -47.26
CA HIS A 2 -22.84 21.02 -46.10
C HIS A 2 -21.66 20.07 -46.32
N GLU A 3 -21.20 19.87 -47.57
CA GLU A 3 -20.07 18.97 -47.87
C GLU A 3 -18.69 19.63 -47.77
N SER A 4 -18.62 20.96 -47.73
CA SER A 4 -17.34 21.69 -47.70
C SER A 4 -16.71 21.76 -46.31
N THR A 5 -17.50 21.61 -45.24
CA THR A 5 -17.02 21.67 -43.85
C THR A 5 -16.44 20.34 -43.37
N TYR A 6 -16.91 19.20 -43.90
CA TYR A 6 -16.38 17.88 -43.57
C TYR A 6 -15.01 17.59 -44.19
N ARG A 7 -14.76 18.08 -45.42
CA ARG A 7 -13.44 17.96 -46.06
C ARG A 7 -12.37 18.82 -45.38
N PHE A 8 -12.75 19.96 -44.80
CA PHE A 8 -11.80 20.79 -44.05
C PHE A 8 -11.35 20.13 -42.75
N HIS A 9 -12.24 19.44 -42.03
CA HIS A 9 -11.87 18.74 -40.79
C HIS A 9 -11.01 17.48 -41.02
N GLN A 10 -11.24 16.72 -42.11
CA GLN A 10 -10.38 15.58 -42.41
C GLN A 10 -8.97 15.99 -42.85
N VAL A 11 -8.82 17.08 -43.60
CA VAL A 11 -7.49 17.59 -43.99
C VAL A 11 -6.76 18.19 -42.79
N PHE A 12 -7.47 18.85 -41.87
CA PHE A 12 -6.85 19.44 -40.66
C PHE A 12 -6.36 18.38 -39.66
N VAL A 13 -7.08 17.27 -39.50
CA VAL A 13 -6.67 16.16 -38.60
C VAL A 13 -5.49 15.38 -39.16
N VAL A 14 -5.43 15.19 -40.49
CA VAL A 14 -4.28 14.53 -41.15
C VAL A 14 -3.04 15.44 -41.16
N ALA A 15 -3.21 16.76 -41.31
CA ALA A 15 -2.10 17.72 -41.20
C ALA A 15 -1.54 17.80 -39.77
N LEU A 16 -2.38 17.78 -38.74
CA LEU A 16 -1.94 17.80 -37.33
C LEU A 16 -1.20 16.51 -36.92
N LEU A 17 -1.57 15.36 -37.50
CA LEU A 17 -0.89 14.09 -37.27
C LEU A 17 0.45 13.99 -38.02
N PHE A 18 0.62 14.71 -39.14
CA PHE A 18 1.88 14.75 -39.90
C PHE A 18 2.89 15.76 -39.33
N GLN A 19 2.41 16.76 -38.58
CA GLN A 19 3.27 17.76 -37.92
C GLN A 19 3.80 17.30 -36.55
N LEU A 20 3.17 16.28 -35.94
CA LEU A 20 3.64 15.64 -34.71
C LEU A 20 4.69 14.53 -34.95
N SER A 21 4.90 14.10 -36.19
CA SER A 21 5.86 13.04 -36.56
C SER A 21 7.21 13.57 -37.08
N SER A 22 7.42 14.89 -37.15
CA SER A 22 8.62 15.52 -37.72
C SER A 22 9.46 16.34 -36.73
N LEU A 23 9.24 16.20 -35.42
CA LEU A 23 10.13 16.80 -34.42
C LEU A 23 11.39 15.94 -34.25
N PRO A 24 12.61 16.48 -34.43
CA PRO A 24 13.84 15.75 -34.19
C PRO A 24 13.99 15.40 -32.70
N PRO A 25 14.66 14.29 -32.36
CA PRO A 25 14.86 13.88 -30.97
C PRO A 25 15.82 14.87 -30.29
N SER A 26 15.26 15.84 -29.56
CA SER A 26 16.06 16.70 -28.68
C SER A 26 16.54 15.89 -27.48
N LEU A 27 17.85 15.86 -27.32
CA LEU A 27 18.61 15.30 -26.20
C LEU A 27 18.00 15.66 -24.83
N PRO A 28 18.05 14.75 -23.84
CA PRO A 28 17.60 15.05 -22.48
C PRO A 28 18.49 16.13 -21.84
N PRO A 29 17.91 17.07 -21.09
CA PRO A 29 18.70 18.07 -20.36
C PRO A 29 19.54 17.38 -19.28
N SER A 30 20.79 17.83 -19.20
CA SER A 30 21.77 17.45 -18.21
C SER A 30 21.23 17.58 -16.79
N LEU A 31 21.55 16.54 -16.00
CA LEU A 31 21.35 16.48 -14.55
C LEU A 31 22.01 17.69 -13.85
N PRO A 32 21.33 18.33 -12.88
CA PRO A 32 22.00 19.27 -11.97
C PRO A 32 22.97 18.51 -11.04
N PRO A 33 24.05 19.18 -10.60
CA PRO A 33 25.09 18.56 -9.80
C PRO A 33 24.57 18.22 -8.40
N SER A 34 24.96 17.03 -7.97
CA SER A 34 24.84 16.44 -6.64
C SER A 34 25.01 17.44 -5.49
N LEU A 35 24.01 17.51 -4.62
CA LEU A 35 24.14 17.95 -3.23
C LEU A 35 24.08 16.72 -2.30
N PRO A 36 24.89 16.66 -1.25
CA PRO A 36 25.05 15.48 -0.41
C PRO A 36 23.96 15.45 0.65
N TRP A 37 22.88 14.72 0.40
CA TRP A 37 21.91 14.40 1.44
C TRP A 37 22.14 12.99 1.96
N SER A 38 22.71 12.96 3.16
CA SER A 38 22.66 11.89 4.15
C SER A 38 21.29 11.20 4.13
N CYS A 39 21.28 9.95 3.70
CA CYS A 39 20.17 9.02 3.91
C CYS A 39 20.50 8.15 5.14
N GLU A 40 20.50 8.74 6.33
CA GLU A 40 20.03 7.98 7.49
C GLU A 40 18.52 7.79 7.30
N ALA A 41 18.14 6.58 6.86
CA ALA A 41 16.75 6.14 6.90
C ALA A 41 16.39 5.76 8.35
N PRO A 42 15.56 6.53 9.07
CA PRO A 42 14.80 5.96 10.15
C PRO A 42 13.85 4.93 9.53
N GLY A 43 13.92 3.70 10.04
CA GLY A 43 13.04 2.63 9.60
C GLY A 43 11.58 3.05 9.67
N GLU A 44 10.85 2.80 8.60
CA GLU A 44 9.40 2.63 8.62
C GLU A 44 9.03 1.66 9.74
N LYS A 45 8.63 2.23 10.87
CA LYS A 45 7.56 1.67 11.68
C LYS A 45 6.32 2.48 11.35
N LEU A 46 5.31 1.76 10.89
CA LEU A 46 3.91 2.14 10.72
C LEU A 46 3.54 3.40 11.51
N GLY A 47 3.23 4.47 10.79
CA GLY A 47 2.75 5.72 11.37
C GLY A 47 1.37 5.54 11.99
N VAL A 48 1.33 5.29 13.30
CA VAL A 48 0.12 5.30 14.13
C VAL A 48 0.02 6.65 14.85
N ARG A 49 -1.17 7.24 14.82
CA ARG A 49 -1.48 8.59 15.30
C ARG A 49 -1.48 8.61 16.85
N PHE A 50 -0.72 9.50 17.50
CA PHE A 50 -0.45 9.65 18.94
C PHE A 50 -1.64 10.19 19.76
N GLY A 51 -2.86 10.16 19.23
CA GLY A 51 -4.03 10.04 20.12
C GLY A 51 -4.08 8.66 20.78
N ASP A 52 -3.48 7.65 20.12
CA ASP A 52 -3.51 6.26 20.53
C ASP A 52 -2.51 5.91 21.65
N GLN A 53 -1.56 6.77 22.02
CA GLN A 53 -0.46 6.33 22.92
C GLN A 53 -0.80 6.22 24.40
N ILE A 54 -1.82 6.94 24.89
CA ILE A 54 -2.34 6.72 26.25
C ILE A 54 -3.21 5.45 26.27
N VAL A 55 -3.89 5.16 25.16
CA VAL A 55 -4.62 3.90 24.96
C VAL A 55 -3.64 2.73 24.71
N ASP A 56 -2.46 2.95 24.13
CA ASP A 56 -1.50 1.90 23.81
C ASP A 56 -0.68 1.41 25.00
N LEU A 57 -0.46 2.25 26.02
CA LEU A 57 0.05 1.81 27.32
C LEU A 57 -0.99 1.00 28.10
N ILE A 58 -2.28 1.17 27.79
CA ILE A 58 -3.35 0.26 28.20
C ILE A 58 -3.38 -0.99 27.30
N ARG A 59 -3.07 -0.87 25.99
CA ARG A 59 -3.00 -2.02 25.05
C ARG A 59 -1.83 -2.97 25.29
N GLN A 60 -0.71 -2.54 25.87
CA GLN A 60 0.44 -3.43 26.13
C GLN A 60 0.27 -4.35 27.34
N ASP A 61 -0.76 -4.12 28.15
CA ASP A 61 -1.12 -4.97 29.30
C ASP A 61 -2.53 -5.53 29.09
N LYS A 62 -2.90 -5.85 27.84
CA LYS A 62 -4.08 -6.66 27.53
C LYS A 62 -3.93 -7.97 28.27
N GLY A 63 -4.79 -8.18 29.25
CA GLY A 63 -4.87 -9.45 29.96
C GLY A 63 -5.15 -10.60 28.98
N PRO A 64 -5.15 -11.85 29.44
CA PRO A 64 -5.55 -12.96 28.59
C PRO A 64 -6.92 -12.68 27.94
N LEU A 65 -7.01 -12.97 26.64
CA LEU A 65 -8.29 -13.01 25.93
C LEU A 65 -9.10 -14.17 26.50
N VAL A 66 -10.24 -13.88 27.11
CA VAL A 66 -11.06 -14.89 27.80
C VAL A 66 -12.28 -15.29 26.97
N TYR A 67 -12.82 -14.36 26.17
CA TYR A 67 -14.02 -14.60 25.39
C TYR A 67 -13.98 -13.82 24.08
N GLN A 68 -14.55 -14.40 23.02
CA GLN A 68 -14.59 -13.83 21.68
C GLN A 68 -15.89 -14.23 20.99
N GLU A 69 -16.61 -13.25 20.45
CA GLU A 69 -17.90 -13.43 19.78
C GLU A 69 -18.03 -12.45 18.61
N SER A 70 -18.70 -12.85 17.52
CA SER A 70 -19.02 -11.95 16.41
C SER A 70 -20.44 -11.40 16.55
N LYS A 71 -20.62 -10.11 16.30
CA LYS A 71 -21.93 -9.45 16.34
C LYS A 71 -22.11 -8.47 15.19
N LEU A 72 -23.31 -8.42 14.64
CA LEU A 72 -23.71 -7.43 13.64
C LEU A 72 -24.11 -6.12 14.31
N PHE A 73 -23.45 -5.03 13.96
CA PHE A 73 -23.85 -3.66 14.33
C PHE A 73 -24.18 -2.90 13.05
N ASN A 74 -25.38 -2.32 12.95
CA ASN A 74 -25.79 -1.50 11.79
C ASN A 74 -25.48 -2.16 10.43
N SER A 75 -25.78 -3.46 10.28
CA SER A 75 -25.50 -4.30 9.09
C SER A 75 -24.03 -4.59 8.76
N GLU A 76 -23.10 -4.22 9.63
CA GLU A 76 -21.67 -4.55 9.52
C GLU A 76 -21.27 -5.58 10.59
N THR A 77 -20.39 -6.52 10.23
CA THR A 77 -19.90 -7.55 11.17
C THR A 77 -18.73 -7.02 11.99
N PHE A 78 -18.91 -6.99 13.31
CA PHE A 78 -17.85 -6.69 14.27
C PHE A 78 -17.47 -7.93 15.06
N LEU A 79 -16.20 -8.00 15.43
CA LEU A 79 -15.67 -9.00 16.34
C LEU A 79 -15.49 -8.39 17.74
N ILE A 80 -16.13 -8.98 18.74
CA ILE A 80 -16.05 -8.59 20.15
C ILE A 80 -15.04 -9.48 20.85
N ASN A 81 -14.00 -8.87 21.42
CA ASN A 81 -12.94 -9.50 22.19
C ASN A 81 -13.05 -9.05 23.65
N VAL A 82 -12.98 -10.00 24.58
CA VAL A 82 -13.05 -9.71 26.03
C VAL A 82 -11.75 -10.07 26.70
N TYR A 83 -11.12 -9.07 27.32
CA TYR A 83 -9.86 -9.19 28.04
C TYR A 83 -10.10 -9.08 29.55
N ASP A 84 -9.61 -10.06 30.31
CA ASP A 84 -9.68 -10.02 31.78
C ASP A 84 -8.35 -9.54 32.36
N HIS A 85 -8.35 -8.36 32.97
CA HIS A 85 -7.15 -7.78 33.57
C HIS A 85 -7.14 -8.01 35.09
N THR A 86 -6.60 -9.15 35.51
CA THR A 86 -6.51 -9.53 36.94
C THR A 86 -5.77 -8.48 37.78
N LYS A 87 -4.68 -7.89 37.27
CA LYS A 87 -3.89 -6.86 37.96
C LYS A 87 -4.64 -5.54 38.15
N ARG A 88 -5.48 -5.17 37.18
CA ARG A 88 -6.25 -3.90 37.19
C ARG A 88 -7.65 -4.09 37.78
N ARG A 89 -8.04 -5.33 38.09
CA ARG A 89 -9.38 -5.74 38.54
C ARG A 89 -10.47 -5.16 37.63
N ALA A 90 -10.25 -5.28 36.32
CA ALA A 90 -11.15 -4.75 35.30
C ALA A 90 -11.28 -5.70 34.11
N VAL A 91 -12.44 -5.66 33.46
CA VAL A 91 -12.74 -6.40 32.23
C VAL A 91 -12.91 -5.40 31.10
N THR A 92 -12.24 -5.64 29.98
CA THR A 92 -12.29 -4.77 28.80
C THR A 92 -12.95 -5.50 27.65
N PHE A 93 -13.99 -4.91 27.07
CA PHE A 93 -14.63 -5.36 25.84
C PHE A 93 -14.13 -4.49 24.71
N GLU A 94 -13.49 -5.08 23.71
CA GLU A 94 -13.06 -4.40 22.49
C GLU A 94 -13.86 -4.92 21.31
N THR A 95 -14.46 -4.04 20.51
CA THR A 95 -15.12 -4.40 19.26
C THR A 95 -14.28 -3.95 18.08
N TYR A 96 -14.14 -4.81 17.08
CA TYR A 96 -13.34 -4.58 15.88
C TYR A 96 -14.16 -4.81 14.61
N GLY A 97 -14.31 -3.78 13.77
CA GLY A 97 -15.01 -3.86 12.50
C GLY A 97 -14.17 -4.57 11.45
N LEU A 98 -14.70 -5.65 10.87
CA LEU A 98 -13.96 -6.41 9.85
C LEU A 98 -13.82 -5.64 8.53
N GLU A 99 -14.81 -4.82 8.19
CA GLU A 99 -14.84 -4.05 6.94
C GLU A 99 -14.26 -2.64 7.10
N THR A 100 -14.64 -1.94 8.17
CA THR A 100 -14.28 -0.54 8.42
C THR A 100 -12.95 -0.37 9.15
N GLN A 101 -12.41 -1.45 9.75
CA GLN A 101 -11.24 -1.42 10.65
C GLN A 101 -11.44 -0.49 11.88
N ASP A 102 -12.68 -0.11 12.17
CA ASP A 102 -13.01 0.70 13.34
C ASP A 102 -12.85 -0.14 14.61
N GLN A 103 -12.22 0.43 15.64
CA GLN A 103 -12.04 -0.22 16.93
C GLN A 103 -12.67 0.62 18.04
N PHE A 104 -13.60 0.02 18.78
CA PHE A 104 -14.20 0.62 19.98
C PHE A 104 -13.87 -0.24 21.20
N HIS A 105 -13.80 0.38 22.37
CA HIS A 105 -13.58 -0.35 23.62
C HIS A 105 -14.39 0.24 24.76
N ILE A 106 -14.82 -0.61 25.68
CA ILE A 106 -15.47 -0.25 26.94
C ILE A 106 -14.86 -1.07 28.07
N GLN A 107 -14.54 -0.42 29.18
CA GLN A 107 -13.90 -1.04 30.33
C GLN A 107 -14.83 -0.96 31.54
N TYR A 108 -14.96 -2.08 32.25
CA TYR A 108 -15.70 -2.17 33.50
C TYR A 108 -14.74 -2.56 34.63
N SER A 109 -14.82 -1.87 35.77
CA SER A 109 -14.22 -2.38 37.02
C SER A 109 -14.98 -3.64 37.45
N TYR A 110 -14.33 -4.56 38.18
CA TYR A 110 -15.01 -5.76 38.69
C TYR A 110 -16.26 -5.42 39.53
N GLN A 111 -16.24 -4.31 40.27
CA GLN A 111 -17.40 -3.86 41.04
C GLN A 111 -18.57 -3.43 40.15
N ASP A 112 -18.29 -2.66 39.10
CA ASP A 112 -19.30 -2.20 38.15
C ASP A 112 -19.84 -3.38 37.33
N PHE A 113 -18.94 -4.29 36.94
CA PHE A 113 -19.25 -5.51 36.19
C PHE A 113 -20.18 -6.43 36.98
N ASP A 114 -19.88 -6.70 38.26
CA ASP A 114 -20.76 -7.50 39.12
C ASP A 114 -22.09 -6.78 39.41
N GLY A 115 -22.07 -5.45 39.51
CA GLY A 115 -23.26 -4.62 39.70
C GLY A 115 -24.30 -4.76 38.59
N LEU A 116 -23.87 -4.98 37.34
CA LEU A 116 -24.76 -5.19 36.19
C LEU A 116 -25.63 -6.44 36.32
N PHE A 117 -25.19 -7.46 37.06
CA PHE A 117 -25.88 -8.74 37.19
C PHE A 117 -26.68 -8.88 38.49
N ARG A 118 -26.75 -7.83 39.32
CA ARG A 118 -27.44 -7.86 40.63
C ARG A 118 -28.91 -8.29 40.54
N PHE A 119 -29.57 -8.01 39.41
CA PHE A 119 -30.98 -8.34 39.19
C PHE A 119 -31.21 -9.65 38.41
N ASN A 120 -30.13 -10.31 37.95
CA ASN A 120 -30.21 -11.56 37.17
C ASN A 120 -29.71 -12.76 37.99
N ALA A 121 -30.63 -13.53 38.57
CA ALA A 121 -30.31 -14.66 39.47
C ALA A 121 -29.38 -15.70 38.83
N GLU A 122 -29.52 -15.98 37.52
CA GLU A 122 -28.70 -16.97 36.81
C GLU A 122 -27.26 -16.51 36.52
N LEU A 123 -27.05 -15.18 36.40
CA LEU A 123 -25.75 -14.59 36.07
C LEU A 123 -25.06 -14.00 37.29
N MET A 124 -25.73 -13.93 38.45
CA MET A 124 -25.17 -13.51 39.73
C MET A 124 -24.08 -14.46 40.26
N ASN A 125 -24.01 -15.71 39.77
CA ASN A 125 -22.94 -16.64 40.15
C ASN A 125 -21.60 -16.31 39.44
N PRO A 126 -20.51 -16.00 40.15
CA PRO A 126 -19.20 -15.66 39.56
C PRO A 126 -18.57 -16.77 38.72
N ASN A 127 -18.98 -18.03 38.91
CA ASN A 127 -18.45 -19.16 38.17
C ASN A 127 -18.93 -19.22 36.71
N ARG A 128 -20.03 -18.53 36.37
CA ARG A 128 -20.60 -18.51 35.01
C ARG A 128 -20.07 -17.31 34.20
N LYS A 129 -18.74 -17.21 34.05
CA LYS A 129 -18.06 -16.07 33.43
C LYS A 129 -18.47 -15.84 31.96
N GLU A 130 -18.54 -16.90 31.16
CA GLU A 130 -18.91 -16.80 29.74
C GLU A 130 -20.34 -16.26 29.53
N GLY A 131 -21.31 -16.72 30.33
CA GLY A 131 -22.69 -16.23 30.25
C GLY A 131 -22.81 -14.75 30.57
N ARG A 132 -21.96 -14.23 31.46
CA ARG A 132 -21.89 -12.79 31.77
C ARG A 132 -21.29 -11.98 30.63
N PHE A 133 -20.24 -12.50 29.98
CA PHE A 133 -19.63 -11.86 28.83
C PHE A 133 -20.59 -11.79 27.64
N HIS A 134 -21.29 -12.88 27.37
CA HIS A 134 -22.31 -12.96 26.32
C HIS A 134 -23.47 -11.99 26.57
N TRP A 135 -24.02 -11.95 27.80
CA TRP A 135 -25.10 -11.04 28.15
C TRP A 135 -24.77 -9.56 27.89
N ILE A 136 -23.51 -9.16 28.14
CA ILE A 136 -23.02 -7.82 27.81
C ILE A 136 -22.88 -7.68 26.29
N ALA A 137 -22.25 -8.63 25.61
CA ALA A 137 -22.05 -8.62 24.16
C ALA A 137 -23.36 -8.42 23.39
N GLU A 138 -24.43 -9.10 23.77
CA GLU A 138 -25.79 -8.96 23.22
C GLU A 138 -26.37 -7.54 23.34
N ARG A 139 -25.98 -6.81 24.40
CA ARG A 139 -26.51 -5.48 24.75
C ARG A 139 -25.60 -4.34 24.35
N LEU A 140 -24.40 -4.61 23.89
CA LEU A 140 -23.51 -3.58 23.36
C LEU A 140 -24.10 -3.01 22.06
N ALA A 141 -24.13 -1.69 21.93
CA ALA A 141 -24.51 -0.98 20.71
C ALA A 141 -23.51 0.16 20.44
N ILE A 142 -23.25 0.42 19.15
CA ILE A 142 -22.44 1.57 18.72
C ILE A 142 -23.39 2.76 18.55
N LEU A 143 -23.34 3.70 19.49
CA LEU A 143 -24.13 4.93 19.47
C LEU A 143 -23.28 6.10 19.00
N THR A 144 -23.86 6.97 18.17
CA THR A 144 -23.21 8.22 17.78
C THR A 144 -23.54 9.28 18.82
N VAL A 145 -22.57 9.65 19.66
CA VAL A 145 -22.72 10.71 20.67
C VAL A 145 -22.07 11.97 20.10
N GLY A 146 -22.88 12.84 19.51
CA GLY A 146 -22.40 14.03 18.81
C GLY A 146 -21.73 13.70 17.48
N LYS A 147 -20.41 13.91 17.36
CA LYS A 147 -19.63 13.59 16.16
C LYS A 147 -18.88 12.26 16.23
N ASP A 148 -18.74 11.70 17.44
CA ASP A 148 -17.95 10.50 17.68
C ASP A 148 -18.86 9.29 17.95
N ARG A 149 -18.46 8.13 17.43
CA ARG A 149 -19.12 6.85 17.68
C ARG A 149 -18.52 6.23 18.94
N GLN A 150 -19.37 5.81 19.88
CA GLN A 150 -18.95 5.20 21.14
C GLN A 150 -19.74 3.92 21.39
N LEU A 151 -19.06 2.93 21.96
CA LEU A 151 -19.67 1.67 22.38
C LEU A 151 -20.35 1.90 23.74
N LYS A 152 -21.66 1.64 23.81
CA LYS A 152 -22.45 1.77 25.05
C LYS A 152 -23.33 0.55 25.25
N LEU A 153 -23.60 0.23 26.52
CA LEU A 153 -24.53 -0.82 26.90
C LEU A 153 -25.97 -0.30 26.80
N GLN A 154 -26.82 -1.02 26.08
CA GLN A 154 -28.26 -0.77 26.01
C GLN A 154 -29.02 -1.65 27.01
N PRO A 155 -30.20 -1.20 27.50
CA PRO A 155 -31.01 -1.99 28.43
C PRO A 155 -31.66 -3.20 27.75
N GLU A 156 -32.01 -3.07 26.46
CA GLU A 156 -32.60 -4.12 25.66
C GLU A 156 -31.52 -4.83 24.80
N PRO A 157 -31.59 -6.17 24.66
CA PRO A 157 -30.71 -6.90 23.76
C PRO A 157 -30.92 -6.43 22.32
N THR A 158 -29.86 -6.41 21.52
CA THR A 158 -29.95 -6.02 20.11
C THR A 158 -30.85 -7.02 19.38
N PRO A 159 -31.86 -6.58 18.61
CA PRO A 159 -32.74 -7.49 17.88
C PRO A 159 -31.89 -8.27 16.88
N GLU A 160 -31.78 -9.58 17.10
CA GLU A 160 -31.08 -10.49 16.19
C GLU A 160 -31.79 -10.43 14.84
N VAL A 161 -31.10 -9.92 13.82
CA VAL A 161 -31.50 -10.18 12.43
C VAL A 161 -31.47 -11.71 12.31
N PRO A 162 -32.57 -12.39 11.91
CA PRO A 162 -32.62 -13.84 11.88
C PRO A 162 -31.48 -14.37 11.01
N GLU A 163 -30.40 -14.80 11.65
CA GLU A 163 -29.29 -15.42 10.95
C GLU A 163 -29.87 -16.72 10.40
N LEU A 164 -29.84 -16.85 9.07
CA LEU A 164 -30.09 -18.12 8.42
C LEU A 164 -29.21 -19.14 9.14
N PRO A 165 -29.79 -20.19 9.76
CA PRO A 165 -29.05 -21.06 10.65
C PRO A 165 -27.81 -21.54 9.91
N ILE A 166 -26.64 -21.14 10.39
CA ILE A 166 -25.39 -21.74 9.98
C ILE A 166 -25.51 -23.17 10.50
N TYR A 167 -25.96 -24.06 9.62
CA TYR A 167 -25.88 -25.49 9.87
C TYR A 167 -24.39 -25.76 10.05
N GLU A 168 -23.94 -25.87 11.30
CA GLU A 168 -22.69 -26.53 11.64
C GLU A 168 -22.75 -27.90 10.97
N THR A 169 -22.10 -28.02 9.81
CA THR A 169 -22.07 -29.24 9.00
C THR A 169 -21.29 -30.37 9.68
N VAL A 170 -20.85 -30.16 10.92
CA VAL A 170 -20.16 -31.15 11.74
C VAL A 170 -20.79 -31.20 13.13
N ARG A 171 -22.13 -31.31 13.21
CA ARG A 171 -22.75 -31.84 14.42
C ARG A 171 -22.26 -33.27 14.61
N LYS A 172 -21.23 -33.44 15.44
CA LYS A 172 -20.76 -34.76 15.86
C LYS A 172 -21.95 -35.49 16.49
N ILE A 173 -22.26 -36.66 15.94
CA ILE A 173 -23.32 -37.54 16.46
C ILE A 173 -23.08 -37.71 17.97
N PRO A 174 -24.03 -37.34 18.85
CA PRO A 174 -23.87 -37.48 20.29
C PRO A 174 -23.58 -38.95 20.64
N THR A 175 -22.37 -39.24 21.07
CA THR A 175 -21.89 -40.61 21.33
C THR A 175 -22.29 -41.16 22.70
N GLY A 176 -23.20 -40.50 23.41
CA GLY A 176 -23.46 -40.78 24.82
C GLY A 176 -24.26 -42.05 25.12
N ARG A 177 -25.22 -42.47 24.26
CA ARG A 177 -26.17 -43.57 24.56
C ARG A 177 -26.83 -44.28 23.34
N MET A 178 -26.19 -44.33 22.17
CA MET A 178 -26.83 -44.85 20.93
C MET A 178 -26.12 -46.08 20.35
N ASP A 179 -26.92 -47.06 19.91
CA ASP A 179 -26.48 -48.33 19.32
C ASP A 179 -25.69 -48.16 18.02
N LEU A 180 -24.80 -49.12 17.74
CA LEU A 180 -23.87 -49.06 16.61
C LEU A 180 -24.61 -49.02 15.25
N LYS A 181 -25.72 -49.76 15.14
CA LYS A 181 -26.54 -49.84 13.91
C LYS A 181 -27.23 -48.52 13.58
N GLU A 182 -27.76 -47.84 14.59
CA GLU A 182 -28.38 -46.52 14.42
C GLU A 182 -27.34 -45.46 14.08
N ARG A 183 -26.14 -45.57 14.67
CA ARG A 183 -25.01 -44.69 14.33
C ARG A 183 -24.55 -44.86 12.88
N GLN A 184 -24.53 -46.07 12.34
CA GLN A 184 -24.24 -46.32 10.92
C GLN A 184 -25.32 -45.74 10.01
N ARG A 185 -26.61 -45.99 10.31
CA ARG A 185 -27.72 -45.43 9.53
C ARG A 185 -27.70 -43.90 9.48
N LEU A 186 -27.36 -43.24 10.59
CA LEU A 186 -27.24 -41.77 10.63
C LEU A 186 -26.04 -41.25 9.82
N ARG A 187 -24.92 -41.99 9.80
CA ARG A 187 -23.77 -41.65 8.95
C ARG A 187 -24.14 -41.77 7.47
N GLU A 188 -24.75 -42.86 7.08
CA GLU A 188 -25.20 -43.08 5.70
C GLU A 188 -26.22 -42.02 5.25
N GLN A 189 -27.13 -41.60 6.14
CA GLN A 189 -28.07 -40.51 5.85
C GLN A 189 -27.39 -39.15 5.71
N MET A 190 -26.37 -38.85 6.52
CA MET A 190 -25.55 -37.64 6.37
C MET A 190 -24.75 -37.66 5.07
N ASP A 191 -24.09 -38.78 4.78
CA ASP A 191 -23.31 -38.97 3.55
C ASP A 191 -24.20 -38.82 2.31
N MET A 192 -25.41 -39.38 2.32
CA MET A 192 -26.39 -39.21 1.24
C MET A 192 -26.85 -37.76 1.06
N LEU A 193 -27.00 -37.00 2.14
CA LEU A 193 -27.36 -35.59 2.06
C LEU A 193 -26.19 -34.73 1.54
N ASP A 194 -24.97 -35.05 1.95
CA ASP A 194 -23.77 -34.39 1.44
C ASP A 194 -23.52 -34.69 -0.03
N ILE A 195 -23.75 -35.92 -0.48
CA ILE A 195 -23.72 -36.29 -1.90
C ILE A 195 -24.74 -35.46 -2.68
N LYS A 196 -26.02 -35.41 -2.25
CA LYS A 196 -27.07 -34.61 -2.92
C LYS A 196 -26.75 -33.11 -2.92
N ARG A 197 -26.17 -32.60 -1.84
CA ARG A 197 -25.72 -31.20 -1.76
C ARG A 197 -24.61 -30.92 -2.76
N ASN A 198 -23.62 -31.81 -2.84
CA ASN A 198 -22.50 -31.69 -3.76
C ASN A 198 -22.94 -31.80 -5.22
N GLU A 199 -23.87 -32.70 -5.55
CA GLU A 199 -24.49 -32.81 -6.87
C GLU A 199 -25.24 -31.54 -7.26
N ASN A 200 -26.02 -30.96 -6.33
CA ASN A 200 -26.73 -29.70 -6.58
C ASN A 200 -25.76 -28.52 -6.77
N ILE A 201 -24.67 -28.46 -6.01
CA ILE A 201 -23.61 -27.47 -6.20
C ILE A 201 -22.94 -27.66 -7.56
N ALA A 202 -22.63 -28.90 -7.96
CA ALA A 202 -22.05 -29.22 -9.25
C ALA A 202 -22.98 -28.81 -10.40
N LYS A 203 -24.28 -29.11 -10.29
CA LYS A 203 -25.30 -28.71 -11.26
C LYS A 203 -25.38 -27.18 -11.41
N ARG A 204 -25.41 -26.44 -10.30
CA ARG A 204 -25.37 -24.95 -10.32
C ARG A 204 -24.11 -24.41 -10.98
N LYS A 205 -22.95 -25.02 -10.70
CA LYS A 205 -21.68 -24.65 -11.35
C LYS A 205 -21.72 -24.92 -12.86
N GLN A 206 -22.32 -26.04 -13.28
CA GLN A 206 -22.47 -26.39 -14.69
C GLN A 206 -23.44 -25.44 -15.42
N GLU A 207 -24.58 -25.11 -14.82
CA GLU A 207 -25.53 -24.14 -15.35
C GLU A 207 -24.89 -22.75 -15.48
N SER A 208 -24.12 -22.31 -14.48
CA SER A 208 -23.37 -21.06 -14.54
C SER A 208 -22.34 -21.06 -15.67
N ARG A 209 -21.60 -22.16 -15.82
CA ARG A 209 -20.64 -22.34 -16.93
C ARG A 209 -21.34 -22.31 -18.29
N GLN A 210 -22.51 -22.92 -18.43
CA GLN A 210 -23.29 -22.89 -19.67
C GLN A 210 -23.77 -21.47 -20.00
N LYS A 211 -24.30 -20.73 -19.02
CA LYS A 211 -24.68 -19.32 -19.20
C LYS A 211 -23.48 -18.46 -19.62
N PHE A 212 -22.33 -18.68 -19.00
CA PHE A 212 -21.09 -17.99 -19.36
C PHE A 212 -20.67 -18.32 -20.80
N LEU A 213 -20.70 -19.59 -21.20
CA LEU A 213 -20.36 -19.98 -22.57
C LEU A 213 -21.34 -19.40 -23.59
N GLN A 214 -22.65 -19.40 -23.30
CA GLN A 214 -23.67 -18.75 -24.14
C GLN A 214 -23.38 -17.26 -24.32
N HIS A 215 -23.04 -16.56 -23.23
CA HIS A 215 -22.67 -15.14 -23.30
C HIS A 215 -21.40 -14.91 -24.12
N VAL A 216 -20.38 -15.77 -23.99
CA VAL A 216 -19.16 -15.71 -24.81
C VAL A 216 -19.46 -15.99 -26.28
N PHE A 217 -20.34 -16.96 -26.59
CA PHE A 217 -20.77 -17.22 -27.97
C PHE A 217 -21.51 -16.01 -28.56
N TRP A 218 -22.42 -15.41 -27.79
CA TRP A 218 -23.13 -14.19 -28.20
C TRP A 218 -22.16 -13.04 -28.51
N LEU A 219 -21.16 -12.79 -27.64
CA LEU A 219 -20.13 -11.77 -27.89
C LEU A 219 -19.31 -12.05 -29.16
N LYS A 220 -18.97 -13.32 -29.42
CA LYS A 220 -18.26 -13.72 -30.64
C LYS A 220 -19.12 -13.54 -31.90
N GLU A 221 -20.42 -13.82 -31.82
CA GLU A 221 -21.35 -13.60 -32.93
C GLU A 221 -21.55 -12.12 -33.22
N GLU A 222 -21.65 -11.29 -32.18
CA GLU A 222 -21.76 -9.84 -32.29
C GLU A 222 -20.51 -9.23 -32.94
N ASP A 223 -19.32 -9.64 -32.52
CA ASP A 223 -18.05 -9.24 -33.15
C ASP A 223 -17.97 -9.68 -34.62
N LYS A 224 -18.42 -10.90 -34.93
CA LYS A 224 -18.55 -11.37 -36.33
C LYS A 224 -19.57 -10.56 -37.13
N ARG A 225 -20.65 -10.08 -36.51
CA ARG A 225 -21.66 -9.24 -37.18
C ARG A 225 -21.08 -7.86 -37.48
N LEU A 226 -20.44 -7.22 -36.50
CA LEU A 226 -19.78 -5.93 -36.67
C LEU A 226 -18.67 -5.98 -37.73
N LYS A 227 -17.88 -7.05 -37.77
CA LYS A 227 -16.87 -7.26 -38.81
C LYS A 227 -17.48 -7.39 -40.21
N ARG A 228 -18.60 -8.11 -40.34
CA ARG A 228 -19.35 -8.22 -41.60
C ARG A 228 -19.92 -6.87 -42.03
N GLU A 229 -20.59 -6.15 -41.15
CA GLU A 229 -21.11 -4.81 -41.43
C GLU A 229 -20.01 -3.82 -41.83
N HIS A 230 -18.83 -3.90 -41.19
CA HIS A 230 -17.68 -3.09 -41.56
C HIS A 230 -17.13 -3.48 -42.94
N HIS A 231 -17.08 -4.78 -43.25
CA HIS A 231 -16.67 -5.27 -44.56
C HIS A 231 -17.63 -4.83 -45.67
N GLU A 232 -18.94 -4.96 -45.45
CA GLU A 232 -19.98 -4.50 -46.38
C GLU A 232 -19.90 -2.98 -46.61
N LYS A 233 -19.63 -2.18 -45.57
CA LYS A 233 -19.40 -0.73 -45.71
C LYS A 233 -18.17 -0.43 -46.55
N LEU A 234 -17.07 -1.17 -46.35
CA LEU A 234 -15.87 -1.03 -47.18
C LEU A 234 -16.13 -1.43 -48.64
N GLU A 235 -16.88 -2.50 -48.88
CA GLU A 235 -17.27 -2.93 -50.23
C GLU A 235 -18.19 -1.91 -50.90
N ALA A 236 -19.17 -1.38 -50.18
CA ALA A 236 -20.02 -0.29 -50.66
C ALA A 236 -19.22 0.99 -50.95
N GLU A 237 -18.19 1.28 -50.16
CA GLU A 237 -17.30 2.41 -50.43
C GLU A 237 -16.43 2.16 -51.67
N ARG A 238 -15.93 0.92 -51.85
CA ARG A 238 -15.18 0.51 -53.05
C ARG A 238 -16.03 0.58 -54.31
N THR A 239 -17.26 0.07 -54.28
CA THR A 239 -18.19 0.15 -55.43
C THR A 239 -18.56 1.59 -55.73
N ARG A 240 -18.82 2.43 -54.73
CA ARG A 240 -19.02 3.88 -54.93
C ARG A 240 -17.81 4.58 -55.54
N ARG A 241 -16.58 4.22 -55.13
CA ARG A 241 -15.36 4.76 -55.75
C ARG A 241 -15.22 4.34 -57.20
N VAL A 242 -15.59 3.12 -57.54
CA VAL A 242 -15.59 2.63 -58.93
C VAL A 242 -16.66 3.38 -59.75
N GLN A 243 -17.90 3.46 -59.25
CA GLN A 243 -18.98 4.22 -59.89
C GLN A 243 -18.62 5.69 -60.10
N MET A 244 -18.03 6.34 -59.09
CA MET A 244 -17.54 7.72 -59.21
C MET A 244 -16.43 7.87 -60.25
N LYS A 245 -15.53 6.89 -60.37
CA LYS A 245 -14.50 6.89 -61.42
C LYS A 245 -15.10 6.70 -62.80
N GLU A 246 -16.05 5.77 -62.95
CA GLU A 246 -16.76 5.54 -64.21
C GLU A 246 -17.58 6.76 -64.64
N GLU A 247 -18.28 7.41 -63.71
CA GLU A 247 -19.00 8.66 -63.97
C GLU A 247 -18.05 9.80 -64.37
N LEU A 248 -16.91 9.91 -63.69
CA LEU A 248 -15.91 10.94 -63.99
C LEU A 248 -15.24 10.68 -65.34
N GLU A 249 -14.97 9.42 -65.70
CA GLU A 249 -14.48 9.02 -67.01
C GLU A 249 -15.52 9.28 -68.10
N ARG A 250 -16.81 9.02 -67.84
CA ARG A 250 -17.91 9.35 -68.76
C ARG A 250 -18.01 10.85 -69.00
N ARG A 251 -17.97 11.66 -67.93
CA ARG A 251 -17.94 13.12 -68.01
C ARG A 251 -16.70 13.63 -68.74
N GLN A 252 -15.54 13.02 -68.55
CA GLN A 252 -14.31 13.37 -69.29
C GLN A 252 -14.42 13.02 -70.78
N LYS A 253 -15.01 11.88 -71.13
CA LYS A 253 -15.29 11.50 -72.53
C LYS A 253 -16.29 12.45 -73.19
N GLU A 254 -17.37 12.79 -72.49
CA GLU A 254 -18.37 13.78 -72.94
C GLU A 254 -17.75 15.18 -73.06
N ALA A 255 -16.94 15.62 -72.09
CA ALA A 255 -16.21 16.88 -72.15
C ALA A 255 -15.19 16.91 -73.29
N SER A 256 -14.46 15.82 -73.54
CA SER A 256 -13.55 15.69 -74.68
C SER A 256 -14.29 15.72 -76.02
N ARG A 257 -15.50 15.14 -76.10
CA ARG A 257 -16.37 15.23 -77.28
C ARG A 257 -16.85 16.67 -77.50
N LEU A 258 -17.38 17.32 -76.47
CA LEU A 258 -17.81 18.72 -76.50
C LEU A 258 -16.65 19.67 -76.80
N GLU A 259 -15.44 19.36 -76.32
CA GLU A 259 -14.25 20.15 -76.60
C GLU A 259 -13.77 19.96 -78.05
N LYS A 260 -13.86 18.75 -78.60
CA LYS A 260 -13.63 18.51 -80.04
C LYS A 260 -14.68 19.21 -80.90
N GLU A 261 -15.94 19.21 -80.49
CA GLU A 261 -17.01 19.96 -81.15
C GLU A 261 -16.78 21.47 -81.05
N ARG A 262 -16.41 21.99 -79.88
CA ARG A 262 -16.02 23.40 -79.70
C ARG A 262 -14.76 23.75 -80.48
N GLN A 263 -13.79 22.85 -80.62
CA GLN A 263 -12.61 23.07 -81.46
C GLN A 263 -12.98 23.08 -82.95
N ARG A 264 -13.92 22.24 -83.39
CA ARG A 264 -14.48 22.30 -84.75
C ARG A 264 -15.26 23.59 -84.97
N GLN A 265 -16.09 24.00 -84.03
CA GLN A 265 -16.81 25.28 -84.05
C GLN A 265 -15.85 26.48 -83.97
N ARG A 266 -14.74 26.38 -83.24
CA ARG A 266 -13.68 27.40 -83.22
C ARG A 266 -12.93 27.45 -84.53
N ARG A 267 -12.67 26.32 -85.21
CA ARG A 267 -12.09 26.33 -86.57
C ARG A 267 -13.04 27.02 -87.57
N ILE A 268 -14.33 26.67 -87.53
CA ILE A 268 -15.37 27.31 -88.35
C ILE A 268 -15.55 28.80 -88.01
N ALA A 269 -15.45 29.18 -86.72
CA ALA A 269 -15.59 30.56 -86.26
C ALA A 269 -14.31 31.40 -86.44
N VAL A 270 -13.13 30.79 -86.52
CA VAL A 270 -11.87 31.45 -86.89
C VAL A 270 -11.87 31.73 -88.41
N GLU A 271 -12.28 30.77 -89.25
CA GLU A 271 -12.53 31.00 -90.68
C GLU A 271 -13.58 32.11 -90.91
N ALA A 272 -14.63 32.18 -90.08
CA ALA A 272 -15.65 33.24 -90.19
C ALA A 272 -15.24 34.59 -89.56
N LYS A 273 -14.15 34.65 -88.80
CA LYS A 273 -13.64 35.88 -88.16
C LYS A 273 -12.45 36.51 -88.89
N GLU A 274 -11.83 35.81 -89.83
CA GLU A 274 -10.76 36.37 -90.67
C GLU A 274 -11.25 37.45 -91.67
N GLU A 275 -12.57 37.65 -91.84
CA GLU A 275 -13.13 38.64 -92.77
C GLU A 275 -13.77 39.90 -92.12
N ARG A 276 -13.61 40.17 -90.82
CA ARG A 276 -14.22 41.39 -90.21
C ARG A 276 -13.35 42.12 -89.18
N THR A 277 -12.78 43.23 -89.66
CA THR A 277 -12.63 44.54 -88.99
C THR A 277 -11.92 44.56 -87.62
N GLU A 278 -10.61 44.75 -87.66
CA GLU A 278 -9.70 44.92 -86.51
C GLU A 278 -10.06 46.10 -85.58
N GLU A 279 -10.75 47.12 -86.10
CA GLU A 279 -11.10 48.32 -85.33
C GLU A 279 -12.31 48.13 -84.40
N ARG A 280 -13.28 47.28 -84.79
CA ARG A 280 -14.46 46.97 -83.97
C ARG A 280 -14.11 46.02 -82.82
N ASP A 281 -13.21 45.06 -83.10
CA ASP A 281 -12.65 44.16 -82.10
C ASP A 281 -11.85 44.94 -81.04
N ALA A 282 -11.10 45.98 -81.41
CA ALA A 282 -10.34 46.79 -80.45
C ALA A 282 -11.23 47.56 -79.45
N GLU A 283 -12.43 47.97 -79.85
CA GLU A 283 -13.42 48.61 -78.98
C GLU A 283 -14.17 47.59 -78.11
N ASP A 284 -14.55 46.45 -78.67
CA ASP A 284 -15.16 45.35 -77.92
C ASP A 284 -14.18 44.74 -76.90
N TYR A 285 -12.90 44.61 -77.24
CA TYR A 285 -11.85 44.22 -76.29
C TYR A 285 -11.65 45.25 -75.18
N ARG A 286 -11.79 46.56 -75.48
CA ARG A 286 -11.75 47.61 -74.44
C ARG A 286 -12.94 47.52 -73.50
N GLN A 287 -14.16 47.34 -74.02
CA GLN A 287 -15.36 47.16 -73.21
C GLN A 287 -15.33 45.86 -72.39
N LEU A 288 -14.78 44.78 -72.97
CA LEU A 288 -14.62 43.49 -72.29
C LEU A 288 -13.61 43.60 -71.14
N ARG A 289 -12.48 44.27 -71.35
CA ARG A 289 -11.49 44.55 -70.29
C ARG A 289 -12.10 45.41 -69.18
N ALA A 290 -12.92 46.41 -69.51
CA ALA A 290 -13.62 47.22 -68.51
C ALA A 290 -14.60 46.39 -67.68
N ARG A 291 -15.41 45.54 -68.32
CA ARG A 291 -16.33 44.61 -67.63
C ARG A 291 -15.59 43.58 -66.77
N TRP A 292 -14.44 43.09 -67.22
CA TRP A 292 -13.59 42.18 -66.44
C TRP A 292 -12.97 42.88 -65.23
N LYS A 293 -12.45 44.11 -65.39
CA LYS A 293 -11.95 44.91 -64.26
C LYS A 293 -13.03 45.13 -63.20
N MET A 294 -14.27 45.42 -63.60
CA MET A 294 -15.39 45.57 -62.66
C MET A 294 -15.72 44.24 -61.95
N ARG A 295 -15.82 43.14 -62.70
CA ARG A 295 -16.09 41.82 -62.12
C ARG A 295 -14.97 41.32 -61.21
N ASP A 296 -13.72 41.56 -61.57
CA ASP A 296 -12.56 41.19 -60.75
C ASP A 296 -12.46 42.08 -59.50
N ALA A 297 -12.81 43.36 -59.60
CA ALA A 297 -12.93 44.23 -58.43
C ALA A 297 -14.07 43.78 -57.50
N GLU A 298 -15.23 43.38 -58.03
CA GLU A 298 -16.34 42.81 -57.25
C GLU A 298 -15.96 41.48 -56.60
N ARG A 299 -15.28 40.58 -57.33
CA ARG A 299 -14.75 39.32 -56.79
C ARG A 299 -13.69 39.58 -55.72
N ALA A 300 -12.79 40.53 -55.93
CA ALA A 300 -11.78 40.90 -54.95
C ALA A 300 -12.42 41.47 -53.67
N LYS A 301 -13.45 42.31 -53.79
CA LYS A 301 -14.25 42.79 -52.64
C LYS A 301 -14.94 41.64 -51.90
N ALA A 302 -15.60 40.73 -52.62
CA ALA A 302 -16.26 39.58 -52.02
C ALA A 302 -15.26 38.63 -51.30
N ILE A 303 -14.06 38.45 -51.86
CA ILE A 303 -12.98 37.68 -51.22
C ILE A 303 -12.48 38.40 -49.97
N ALA A 304 -12.25 39.71 -50.03
CA ALA A 304 -11.81 40.51 -48.89
C ALA A 304 -12.84 40.50 -47.74
N GLU A 305 -14.13 40.63 -48.04
CA GLU A 305 -15.21 40.52 -47.05
C GLU A 305 -15.29 39.12 -46.43
N ALA A 306 -15.11 38.06 -47.23
CA ALA A 306 -15.09 36.69 -46.73
C ALA A 306 -13.86 36.40 -45.84
N ILE A 307 -12.70 36.99 -46.15
CA ILE A 307 -11.50 36.91 -45.31
C ILE A 307 -11.74 37.67 -44.00
N GLY A 308 -12.28 38.90 -44.06
CA GLY A 308 -12.57 39.70 -42.87
C GLY A 308 -13.57 39.02 -41.91
N ARG A 309 -14.62 38.37 -42.43
CA ARG A 309 -15.56 37.59 -41.59
C ARG A 309 -14.86 36.41 -40.90
N LYS A 310 -14.01 35.67 -41.62
CA LYS A 310 -13.24 34.56 -41.04
C LYS A 310 -12.26 35.05 -39.97
N GLU A 311 -11.63 36.20 -40.15
CA GLU A 311 -10.73 36.79 -39.16
C GLU A 311 -11.47 37.20 -37.88
N LEU A 312 -12.68 37.77 -38.02
CA LEU A 312 -13.54 38.08 -36.88
C LEU A 312 -13.98 36.83 -36.12
N ASP A 313 -14.43 35.79 -36.84
CA ASP A 313 -14.84 34.52 -36.23
C ASP A 313 -13.67 33.84 -35.49
N LEU A 314 -12.46 33.86 -36.08
CA LEU A 314 -11.24 33.36 -35.43
C LEU A 314 -10.85 34.18 -34.20
N ALA A 315 -11.04 35.50 -34.24
CA ALA A 315 -10.79 36.37 -33.09
C ALA A 315 -11.78 36.09 -31.94
N GLU A 316 -13.05 35.87 -32.24
CA GLU A 316 -14.05 35.47 -31.24
C GLU A 316 -13.76 34.10 -30.63
N LEU A 317 -13.37 33.12 -31.44
CA LEU A 317 -12.95 31.81 -30.96
C LEU A 317 -11.74 31.90 -30.03
N ARG A 318 -10.75 32.74 -30.36
CA ARG A 318 -9.59 33.00 -29.49
C ARG A 318 -9.98 33.65 -28.17
N LYS A 319 -10.93 34.59 -28.17
CA LYS A 319 -11.46 35.21 -26.94
C LYS A 319 -12.17 34.17 -26.06
N LYS A 320 -13.06 33.37 -26.63
CA LYS A 320 -13.75 32.28 -25.91
C LYS A 320 -12.77 31.27 -25.32
N GLN A 321 -11.78 30.84 -26.09
CA GLN A 321 -10.72 29.95 -25.58
C GLN A 321 -9.90 30.58 -24.46
N ALA A 322 -9.61 31.89 -24.51
CA ALA A 322 -8.90 32.58 -23.45
C ALA A 322 -9.75 32.69 -22.17
N GLU A 323 -11.05 32.93 -22.29
CA GLU A 323 -12.00 32.93 -21.17
C GLU A 323 -12.12 31.55 -20.52
N GLU A 324 -12.28 30.49 -21.33
CA GLU A 324 -12.30 29.10 -20.84
C GLU A 324 -11.02 28.72 -20.10
N LYS A 325 -9.85 29.13 -20.62
CA LYS A 325 -8.56 28.92 -19.94
C LYS A 325 -8.50 29.64 -18.60
N LYS A 326 -8.93 30.89 -18.51
CA LYS A 326 -8.97 31.64 -17.24
C LYS A 326 -9.88 30.96 -16.22
N VAL A 327 -11.06 30.51 -16.63
CA VAL A 327 -11.99 29.77 -15.76
C VAL A 327 -11.36 28.46 -15.29
N ALA A 328 -10.69 27.72 -16.17
CA ALA A 328 -9.99 26.49 -15.82
C ALA A 328 -8.84 26.74 -14.82
N GLU A 329 -8.05 27.80 -15.02
CA GLU A 329 -6.98 28.22 -14.12
C GLU A 329 -7.51 28.61 -12.74
N GLU A 330 -8.62 29.35 -12.66
CA GLU A 330 -9.26 29.69 -11.39
C GLU A 330 -9.76 28.46 -10.62
N ILE A 331 -10.35 27.48 -11.32
CA ILE A 331 -10.77 26.22 -10.72
C ILE A 331 -9.56 25.44 -10.20
N MET A 332 -8.48 25.38 -10.97
CA MET A 332 -7.24 24.72 -10.55
C MET A 332 -6.62 25.41 -9.34
N ARG A 333 -6.61 26.75 -9.30
CA ARG A 333 -6.15 27.53 -8.14
C ARG A 333 -6.98 27.25 -6.89
N LYS A 334 -8.31 27.17 -7.01
CA LYS A 334 -9.20 26.80 -5.90
C LYS A 334 -8.92 25.38 -5.41
N ARG A 335 -8.68 24.43 -6.32
CA ARG A 335 -8.31 23.04 -5.97
C ARG A 335 -6.97 22.99 -5.24
N GLN A 336 -5.97 23.72 -5.74
CA GLN A 336 -4.64 23.79 -5.15
C GLN A 336 -4.69 24.41 -3.73
N GLY A 337 -5.39 25.53 -3.55
CA GLY A 337 -5.58 26.11 -2.22
C GLY A 337 -6.30 25.18 -1.24
N ALA A 338 -7.26 24.37 -1.70
CA ALA A 338 -7.91 23.36 -0.87
C ALA A 338 -6.98 22.20 -0.50
N TRP A 339 -6.09 21.80 -1.42
CA TRP A 339 -5.06 20.80 -1.18
C TRP A 339 -4.00 21.32 -0.21
N ASP A 340 -3.47 22.51 -0.42
CA ASP A 340 -2.47 23.14 0.46
C ASP A 340 -3.03 23.32 1.88
N ALA A 341 -4.29 23.75 2.02
CA ALA A 341 -4.96 23.83 3.31
C ALA A 341 -5.12 22.46 3.99
N ARG A 342 -5.32 21.39 3.21
CA ARG A 342 -5.37 20.01 3.74
C ARG A 342 -3.98 19.57 4.17
N GLU A 343 -2.96 19.79 3.37
CA GLU A 343 -1.57 19.45 3.69
C GLU A 343 -1.08 20.20 4.93
N GLU A 344 -1.39 21.48 5.05
CA GLU A 344 -1.04 22.28 6.22
C GLU A 344 -1.73 21.75 7.49
N ARG A 345 -3.00 21.32 7.41
CA ARG A 345 -3.67 20.65 8.55
C ARG A 345 -3.00 19.33 8.91
N ILE A 346 -2.58 18.54 7.93
CA ILE A 346 -1.87 17.28 8.16
C ILE A 346 -0.50 17.57 8.80
N ARG A 347 0.23 18.55 8.29
CA ARG A 347 1.54 18.99 8.80
C ARG A 347 1.46 19.48 10.24
N ARG A 348 0.45 20.28 10.59
CA ARG A 348 0.22 20.72 11.98
C ARG A 348 -0.07 19.53 12.90
N LYS A 349 -0.91 18.58 12.46
CA LYS A 349 -1.18 17.34 13.22
C LYS A 349 0.07 16.51 13.40
N SER A 350 0.90 16.34 12.36
CA SER A 350 2.15 15.57 12.45
C SER A 350 3.19 16.25 13.34
N GLN A 351 3.28 17.58 13.31
CA GLN A 351 4.17 18.33 14.20
C GLN A 351 3.73 18.27 15.67
N ALA A 352 2.43 18.42 15.95
CA ALA A 352 1.89 18.29 17.30
C ALA A 352 2.10 16.87 17.86
N TRP A 353 1.87 15.85 17.02
CA TRP A 353 2.18 14.46 17.30
C TRP A 353 3.66 14.27 17.66
N LEU A 354 4.57 14.78 16.81
CA LEU A 354 6.02 14.67 17.02
C LEU A 354 6.45 15.31 18.33
N LYS A 355 5.90 16.49 18.63
CA LYS A 355 6.16 17.21 19.87
C LYS A 355 5.74 16.38 21.10
N ALA A 356 4.53 15.81 21.09
CA ALA A 356 4.06 14.94 22.17
C ALA A 356 4.95 13.69 22.35
N VAL A 357 5.43 13.08 21.25
CA VAL A 357 6.38 11.95 21.31
C VAL A 357 7.65 12.34 22.05
N LEU A 358 8.22 13.49 21.69
CA LEU A 358 9.49 13.96 22.23
C LEU A 358 9.35 14.32 23.71
N GLU A 359 8.22 14.91 24.12
CA GLU A 359 7.91 15.19 25.52
C GLU A 359 7.81 13.90 26.35
N VAL A 360 7.04 12.89 25.91
CA VAL A 360 6.95 11.59 26.60
C VAL A 360 8.30 10.89 26.66
N LYS A 361 9.10 10.95 25.59
CA LYS A 361 10.46 10.39 25.57
C LYS A 361 11.36 11.10 26.58
N ALA A 362 11.29 12.43 26.68
CA ALA A 362 12.05 13.21 27.65
C ALA A 362 11.63 12.87 29.09
N GLU A 363 10.34 12.73 29.36
CA GLU A 363 9.83 12.30 30.68
C GLU A 363 10.29 10.90 31.06
N ARG A 364 10.20 9.93 30.14
CA ARG A 364 10.71 8.56 30.38
C ARG A 364 12.20 8.56 30.68
N LEU A 365 12.99 9.37 29.96
CA LEU A 365 14.41 9.51 30.24
C LEU A 365 14.68 10.14 31.61
N ARG A 366 13.89 11.14 32.03
CA ARG A 366 13.99 11.72 33.38
C ARG A 366 13.64 10.70 34.46
N MET A 367 12.57 9.93 34.29
CA MET A 367 12.16 8.88 35.23
C MET A 367 13.21 7.76 35.31
N ALA A 368 13.78 7.36 34.17
CA ALA A 368 14.85 6.36 34.13
C ALA A 368 16.10 6.83 34.86
N LYS A 369 16.50 8.11 34.68
CA LYS A 369 17.61 8.72 35.43
C LYS A 369 17.33 8.75 36.94
N MET A 370 16.14 9.19 37.35
CA MET A 370 15.75 9.20 38.76
C MET A 370 15.76 7.79 39.38
N MET A 371 15.28 6.77 38.66
CA MET A 371 15.35 5.39 39.12
C MET A 371 16.78 4.86 39.19
N GLN A 372 17.63 5.25 38.25
CA GLN A 372 19.05 4.90 38.26
C GLN A 372 19.77 5.53 39.46
N GLU A 373 19.51 6.81 39.75
CA GLU A 373 20.03 7.53 40.92
C GLU A 373 19.58 6.84 42.22
N ARG A 374 18.28 6.55 42.37
CA ARG A 374 17.76 5.82 43.54
C ARG A 374 18.38 4.42 43.69
N ASN A 375 18.57 3.70 42.60
CA ASN A 375 19.22 2.39 42.64
C ASN A 375 20.69 2.51 43.04
N GLN A 376 21.40 3.54 42.57
CA GLN A 376 22.78 3.81 42.98
C GLN A 376 22.85 4.16 44.48
N GLU A 377 21.95 5.00 44.98
CA GLU A 377 21.83 5.31 46.42
C GLU A 377 21.58 4.04 47.25
N TYR A 378 20.67 3.17 46.78
CA TYR A 378 20.39 1.89 47.43
C TYR A 378 21.60 0.96 47.46
N LEU A 379 22.35 0.86 46.35
CA LEU A 379 23.58 0.07 46.30
C LEU A 379 24.66 0.63 47.23
N ASN A 380 24.79 1.96 47.29
CA ASN A 380 25.72 2.62 48.20
C ASN A 380 25.36 2.37 49.67
N LEU A 381 24.06 2.40 50.00
CA LEU A 381 23.57 2.05 51.34
C LEU A 381 23.81 0.58 51.68
N LEU A 382 23.56 -0.34 50.75
CA LEU A 382 23.89 -1.76 50.94
C LEU A 382 25.38 -1.97 51.16
N HIS A 383 26.21 -1.24 50.42
CA HIS A 383 27.67 -1.30 50.57
C HIS A 383 28.08 -0.80 51.96
N SER A 384 27.60 0.37 52.39
CA SER A 384 27.93 0.93 53.70
C SER A 384 27.49 0.03 54.86
N LEU A 385 26.33 -0.63 54.75
CA LEU A 385 25.85 -1.58 55.76
C LEU A 385 26.65 -2.89 55.78
N ARG A 386 27.10 -3.38 54.62
CA ARG A 386 27.85 -4.65 54.53
C ARG A 386 29.34 -4.50 54.84
N GLN A 387 29.92 -3.35 54.56
CA GLN A 387 31.33 -3.08 54.75
C GLN A 387 31.85 -3.37 56.18
N PRO A 388 31.19 -2.94 57.28
CA PRO A 388 31.64 -3.28 58.63
C PRO A 388 31.54 -4.78 58.93
N ILE A 389 30.59 -5.49 58.32
CA ILE A 389 30.46 -6.95 58.46
C ILE A 389 31.67 -7.64 57.81
N PHE A 390 32.05 -7.19 56.61
CA PHE A 390 33.23 -7.72 55.91
C PHE A 390 34.52 -7.37 56.64
N GLU A 391 34.68 -6.15 57.14
CA GLU A 391 35.84 -5.75 57.94
C GLU A 391 35.95 -6.58 59.23
N ALA A 392 34.84 -6.81 59.94
CA ALA A 392 34.82 -7.66 61.12
C ALA A 392 35.11 -9.14 60.80
N GLN A 393 34.75 -9.62 59.62
CA GLN A 393 35.14 -10.96 59.16
C GLN A 393 36.63 -11.04 58.79
N LEU A 394 37.17 -10.02 58.12
CA LEU A 394 38.59 -9.90 57.80
C LEU A 394 39.43 -9.91 59.07
N LYS A 395 39.09 -9.07 60.06
CA LYS A 395 39.75 -9.07 61.37
C LYS A 395 39.71 -10.44 62.04
N ARG A 396 38.55 -11.10 62.07
CA ARG A 396 38.43 -12.47 62.61
C ARG A 396 39.25 -13.51 61.83
N MET A 397 39.50 -13.32 60.54
CA MET A 397 40.40 -14.19 59.78
C MET A 397 41.87 -13.89 60.10
N GLU A 398 42.23 -12.62 60.22
CA GLU A 398 43.57 -12.18 60.60
C GLU A 398 43.93 -12.66 62.01
N GLU A 399 43.03 -12.52 62.99
CA GLU A 399 43.19 -13.05 64.34
C GLU A 399 43.40 -14.57 64.34
N ARG A 400 42.62 -15.30 63.52
CA ARG A 400 42.80 -16.76 63.36
C ARG A 400 44.14 -17.11 62.72
N LYS A 401 44.62 -16.33 61.76
CA LYS A 401 45.95 -16.50 61.17
C LYS A 401 47.04 -16.23 62.19
N MET A 402 46.98 -15.11 62.91
CA MET A 402 47.94 -14.76 63.96
C MET A 402 47.97 -15.82 65.08
N ALA A 403 46.82 -16.33 65.50
CA ALA A 403 46.75 -17.42 66.46
C ALA A 403 47.36 -18.72 65.91
N ALA A 404 47.10 -19.06 64.65
CA ALA A 404 47.73 -20.20 64.00
C ALA A 404 49.25 -20.04 63.89
N GLU A 405 49.74 -18.84 63.59
CA GLU A 405 51.17 -18.50 63.56
C GLU A 405 51.79 -18.57 64.95
N ALA A 406 51.13 -18.08 66.00
CA ALA A 406 51.60 -18.20 67.38
C ALA A 406 51.64 -19.66 67.86
N ILE A 407 50.64 -20.48 67.47
CA ILE A 407 50.65 -21.92 67.72
C ILE A 407 51.81 -22.58 66.96
N ALA A 408 52.04 -22.21 65.70
CA ALA A 408 53.15 -22.73 64.90
C ALA A 408 54.52 -22.33 65.48
N GLN A 409 54.67 -21.09 65.94
CA GLN A 409 55.89 -20.61 66.59
C GLN A 409 56.12 -21.28 67.95
N SER A 410 55.08 -21.44 68.77
CA SER A 410 55.21 -22.13 70.06
C SER A 410 55.50 -23.63 69.90
N THR A 411 54.89 -24.29 68.91
CA THR A 411 55.23 -25.68 68.55
C THR A 411 56.65 -25.77 67.99
N ALA A 412 57.08 -24.87 67.12
CA ALA A 412 58.46 -24.81 66.64
C ALA A 412 59.46 -24.60 67.79
N ALA A 413 59.22 -23.65 68.68
CA ALA A 413 60.07 -23.39 69.85
C ALA A 413 60.08 -24.58 70.83
N TYR A 414 58.95 -25.29 70.99
CA TYR A 414 58.89 -26.54 71.75
C TYR A 414 59.75 -27.63 71.11
N HIS A 415 59.65 -27.80 69.78
CA HIS A 415 60.47 -28.75 69.03
C HIS A 415 61.97 -28.41 69.10
N GLU A 416 62.35 -27.14 69.04
CA GLU A 416 63.74 -26.70 69.19
C GLU A 416 64.30 -26.94 70.60
N LYS A 417 63.55 -26.60 71.65
CA LYS A 417 63.98 -26.82 73.05
C LYS A 417 64.14 -28.28 73.41
N ARG A 418 63.39 -29.17 72.74
CA ARG A 418 63.43 -30.61 72.95
C ARG A 418 64.33 -31.33 71.94
N ALA A 419 64.86 -30.62 70.96
CA ALA A 419 65.85 -31.15 70.04
C ALA A 419 67.12 -31.47 70.83
N VAL A 420 67.27 -32.74 71.20
CA VAL A 420 68.51 -33.26 71.79
C VAL A 420 69.62 -32.93 70.80
N PRO A 421 70.70 -32.23 71.22
CA PRO A 421 71.81 -31.93 70.32
C PRO A 421 72.33 -33.25 69.78
N LYS A 422 72.11 -33.49 68.49
CA LYS A 422 72.66 -34.66 67.81
C LYS A 422 74.16 -34.57 67.94
N LYS A 423 74.76 -35.39 68.82
CA LYS A 423 76.21 -35.61 68.84
C LYS A 423 76.60 -36.20 67.49
N VAL A 424 77.04 -35.34 66.58
CA VAL A 424 77.63 -35.76 65.31
C VAL A 424 78.92 -36.51 65.63
N LYS A 425 78.89 -37.84 65.54
CA LYS A 425 80.11 -38.66 65.60
C LYS A 425 80.96 -38.34 64.36
N LYS A 426 82.03 -37.56 64.50
CA LYS A 426 82.98 -37.21 63.43
C LYS A 426 83.98 -38.32 63.04
N LYS A 427 83.84 -39.56 63.54
CA LYS A 427 84.71 -40.66 63.13
C LYS A 427 83.99 -42.01 63.17
N GLY A 428 83.78 -42.59 61.99
CA GLY A 428 83.15 -43.89 61.76
C GLY A 428 82.48 -43.91 60.39
N LYS A 429 82.55 -45.03 59.66
CA LYS A 429 82.20 -45.22 58.23
C LYS A 429 80.77 -44.84 57.79
N ASN A 430 79.91 -44.34 58.68
CA ASN A 430 78.57 -43.83 58.38
C ASN A 430 78.42 -42.35 58.78
N ALA A 431 79.29 -41.49 58.26
CA ALA A 431 79.06 -40.05 58.30
C ALA A 431 77.92 -39.72 57.30
N GLN A 432 76.73 -39.37 57.81
CA GLN A 432 75.69 -38.80 56.97
C GLN A 432 76.19 -37.45 56.44
N LYS A 433 76.28 -37.36 55.11
CA LYS A 433 76.37 -36.09 54.39
C LYS A 433 75.14 -35.27 54.74
N ASP A 434 75.38 -34.08 55.29
CA ASP A 434 74.42 -33.00 55.24
C ASP A 434 74.15 -32.69 53.75
N ASP A 435 72.91 -32.88 53.32
CA ASP A 435 72.16 -31.84 52.61
C ASP A 435 70.68 -32.25 52.47
N MET A 436 69.90 -31.66 53.36
CA MET A 436 68.50 -31.24 53.24
C MET A 436 67.56 -31.98 52.26
N SER A 437 66.84 -32.96 52.82
CA SER A 437 65.39 -33.17 52.63
C SER A 437 64.62 -31.84 52.45
N LYS A 438 63.67 -31.61 51.55
CA LYS A 438 62.65 -32.43 50.86
C LYS A 438 61.94 -33.45 51.73
N GLU A 439 60.79 -33.06 52.30
CA GLU A 439 59.55 -33.85 52.54
C GLU A 439 58.55 -32.98 53.33
N GLY A 440 57.22 -32.98 53.13
CA GLY A 440 56.27 -33.73 52.30
C GLY A 440 54.86 -33.38 52.87
N ASN A 441 53.87 -32.93 52.10
CA ASN A 441 53.03 -33.62 51.10
C ASN A 441 51.75 -34.28 51.68
N LYS A 442 50.56 -33.76 51.29
CA LYS A 442 49.28 -34.45 50.86
C LYS A 442 48.08 -33.51 51.09
N ARG A 443 47.10 -33.26 50.19
CA ARG A 443 46.53 -33.77 48.92
C ARG A 443 45.88 -32.53 48.23
N SER A 444 45.74 -32.36 46.91
CA SER A 444 45.10 -33.24 45.93
C SER A 444 45.38 -32.84 44.47
N SER A 445 45.54 -33.88 43.64
CA SER A 445 45.14 -34.01 42.23
C SER A 445 45.67 -33.03 41.15
N ARG A 446 46.54 -33.64 40.33
CA ARG A 446 46.37 -33.85 38.87
C ARG A 446 47.02 -32.81 37.92
N THR A 447 48.21 -33.24 37.50
CA THR A 447 48.86 -33.05 36.18
C THR A 447 49.36 -31.65 35.86
N VAL A 448 50.68 -31.50 35.72
CA VAL A 448 51.37 -31.07 34.49
C VAL A 448 52.89 -31.23 34.71
N GLN A 449 53.56 -31.85 33.73
CA GLN A 449 55.01 -32.00 33.64
C GLN A 449 55.70 -30.66 33.32
N GLU A 450 56.96 -30.61 33.72
CA GLU A 450 57.95 -29.53 33.57
C GLU A 450 57.99 -28.84 32.19
N SER A 451 58.27 -27.53 32.20
CA SER A 451 59.55 -27.03 31.66
C SER A 451 59.88 -25.67 32.26
N GLY A 452 61.15 -25.51 32.64
CA GLY A 452 61.70 -24.31 33.24
C GLY A 452 61.76 -23.15 32.25
N LYS A 453 60.75 -22.29 32.30
CA LYS A 453 60.73 -20.98 31.65
C LYS A 453 60.68 -19.92 32.76
N SER A 454 61.56 -18.93 32.64
CA SER A 454 61.66 -17.80 33.58
C SER A 454 60.29 -17.13 33.73
N ASP A 455 59.96 -16.54 34.88
CA ASP A 455 58.61 -15.96 35.10
C ASP A 455 58.26 -14.89 34.05
N THR A 456 59.25 -14.27 33.42
CA THR A 456 59.10 -13.39 32.25
C THR A 456 58.57 -14.13 31.01
N ASP A 457 59.03 -15.34 30.73
CA ASP A 457 58.58 -16.14 29.59
C ASP A 457 57.14 -16.67 29.78
N LYS A 458 56.74 -16.97 31.03
CA LYS A 458 55.36 -17.36 31.34
C LYS A 458 54.39 -16.18 31.19
N VAL A 459 54.84 -14.97 31.54
CA VAL A 459 54.06 -13.75 31.33
C VAL A 459 53.95 -13.45 29.82
N LEU A 460 55.01 -13.63 29.04
CA LEU A 460 54.97 -13.47 27.58
C LEU A 460 54.06 -14.51 26.92
N ASP A 461 54.14 -15.79 27.31
CA ASP A 461 53.24 -16.85 26.81
C ASP A 461 51.77 -16.56 27.20
N ALA A 462 51.51 -16.01 28.39
CA ALA A 462 50.16 -15.61 28.82
C ALA A 462 49.63 -14.38 28.05
N VAL A 463 50.49 -13.40 27.74
CA VAL A 463 50.14 -12.24 26.92
C VAL A 463 49.87 -12.65 25.47
N GLU A 464 50.71 -13.52 24.88
CA GLU A 464 50.47 -14.08 23.54
C GLU A 464 49.18 -14.90 23.48
N ALA A 465 48.91 -15.73 24.50
CA ALA A 465 47.68 -16.50 24.58
C ALA A 465 46.44 -15.59 24.66
N LYS A 466 46.53 -14.49 25.43
CA LYS A 466 45.46 -13.50 25.52
C LYS A 466 45.26 -12.75 24.20
N MET A 467 46.34 -12.43 23.50
CA MET A 467 46.29 -11.76 22.20
C MET A 467 45.71 -12.66 21.10
N ARG A 468 46.02 -13.97 21.11
CA ARG A 468 45.39 -14.96 20.21
C ARG A 468 43.90 -15.11 20.51
N ALA A 469 43.51 -15.21 21.77
CA ALA A 469 42.11 -15.29 22.17
C ALA A 469 41.32 -14.03 21.76
N GLU A 470 41.92 -12.85 21.91
CA GLU A 470 41.31 -11.58 21.50
C GLU A 470 41.17 -11.48 19.98
N MET A 471 42.19 -11.92 19.22
CA MET A 471 42.13 -11.99 17.75
C MET A 471 41.06 -12.97 17.26
N GLU A 472 40.94 -14.15 17.88
CA GLU A 472 39.87 -15.11 17.54
C GLU A 472 38.48 -14.55 17.85
N GLU A 473 38.34 -13.82 18.97
CA GLU A 473 37.08 -13.18 19.33
C GLU A 473 36.72 -12.05 18.35
N GLN A 474 37.70 -11.24 17.92
CA GLN A 474 37.51 -10.22 16.89
C GLN A 474 37.12 -10.85 15.55
N HIS A 475 37.78 -11.94 15.13
CA HIS A 475 37.40 -12.67 13.92
C HIS A 475 35.97 -13.23 14.01
N ARG A 476 35.56 -13.71 15.20
CA ARG A 476 34.20 -14.20 15.44
C ARG A 476 33.18 -13.08 15.34
N ARG A 477 33.46 -11.90 15.94
CA ARG A 477 32.62 -10.70 15.84
C ARG A 477 32.50 -10.21 14.40
N ALA A 478 33.61 -10.11 13.67
CA ALA A 478 33.64 -9.73 12.25
C ALA A 478 32.86 -10.71 11.36
N LYS A 479 32.89 -12.02 11.66
CA LYS A 479 32.08 -13.02 10.94
C LYS A 479 30.59 -12.81 11.18
N PHE A 480 30.17 -12.49 12.41
CA PHE A 480 28.77 -12.18 12.71
C PHE A 480 28.31 -10.86 12.08
N GLU A 481 29.17 -9.84 12.04
CA GLU A 481 28.88 -8.58 11.34
C GLU A 481 28.71 -8.79 9.84
N ARG A 482 29.60 -9.55 9.18
CA ARG A 482 29.45 -9.90 7.76
C ARG A 482 28.16 -10.65 7.46
N LEU A 483 27.74 -11.56 8.36
CA LEU A 483 26.47 -12.27 8.22
C LEU A 483 25.26 -11.34 8.40
N ARG A 484 25.35 -10.39 9.34
CA ARG A 484 24.32 -9.37 9.55
C ARG A 484 24.20 -8.46 8.33
N ASP A 485 25.31 -8.01 7.77
CA ASP A 485 25.35 -7.14 6.59
C ASP A 485 24.82 -7.86 5.35
N LYS A 486 25.17 -9.14 5.17
CA LYS A 486 24.60 -9.97 4.11
C LYS A 486 23.08 -10.06 4.23
N ARG A 487 22.56 -10.33 5.43
CA ARG A 487 21.11 -10.39 5.68
C ARG A 487 20.40 -9.06 5.45
N ILE A 488 21.06 -7.94 5.79
CA ILE A 488 20.53 -6.59 5.52
C ILE A 488 20.47 -6.35 4.00
N LYS A 489 21.50 -6.72 3.25
CA LYS A 489 21.51 -6.62 1.78
C LYS A 489 20.41 -7.47 1.15
N ASP A 490 20.27 -8.73 1.56
CA ASP A 490 19.23 -9.64 1.06
C ASP A 490 17.82 -9.07 1.32
N LEU A 491 17.59 -8.47 2.51
CA LEU A 491 16.33 -7.80 2.85
C LEU A 491 16.08 -6.55 2.01
N GLN A 492 17.12 -5.76 1.73
CA GLN A 492 17.01 -4.57 0.87
C GLN A 492 16.72 -4.96 -0.58
N GLU A 493 17.34 -6.01 -1.10
CA GLU A 493 17.08 -6.53 -2.45
C GLU A 493 15.67 -7.10 -2.57
N ALA A 494 15.22 -7.90 -1.60
CA ALA A 494 13.84 -8.39 -1.55
C ALA A 494 12.82 -7.25 -1.50
N ARG A 495 13.14 -6.16 -0.78
CA ARG A 495 12.29 -4.97 -0.72
C ARG A 495 12.26 -4.23 -2.06
N LYS A 496 13.40 -4.06 -2.73
CA LYS A 496 13.47 -3.48 -4.08
C LYS A 496 12.66 -4.29 -5.07
N GLN A 497 12.75 -5.62 -5.03
CA GLN A 497 11.97 -6.50 -5.89
C GLN A 497 10.46 -6.39 -5.62
N LYS A 498 10.05 -6.34 -4.34
CA LYS A 498 8.64 -6.10 -3.97
C LYS A 498 8.14 -4.73 -4.43
N CYS A 499 8.93 -3.67 -4.27
CA CYS A 499 8.60 -2.34 -4.77
C CYS A 499 8.49 -2.34 -6.31
N ALA A 500 9.41 -2.99 -7.03
CA ALA A 500 9.36 -3.10 -8.48
C ALA A 500 8.11 -3.89 -8.94
N ALA A 501 7.79 -5.00 -8.28
CA ALA A 501 6.58 -5.79 -8.56
C ALA A 501 5.30 -5.00 -8.28
N HIS A 502 5.25 -4.25 -7.17
CA HIS A 502 4.13 -3.36 -6.86
C HIS A 502 3.99 -2.23 -7.88
N MET A 503 5.08 -1.59 -8.29
CA MET A 503 5.05 -0.54 -9.32
C MET A 503 4.65 -1.10 -10.70
N ALA A 504 5.05 -2.33 -11.03
CA ALA A 504 4.60 -3.00 -12.24
C ALA A 504 3.09 -3.31 -12.21
N ALA A 505 2.57 -3.81 -11.08
CA ALA A 505 1.14 -4.08 -10.89
C ALA A 505 0.29 -2.80 -10.90
N VAL A 506 0.74 -1.75 -10.21
CA VAL A 506 0.07 -0.45 -10.23
C VAL A 506 0.13 0.18 -11.61
N GLY A 507 1.23 -0.01 -12.35
CA GLY A 507 1.36 0.43 -13.74
C GLY A 507 0.36 -0.25 -14.69
N SER A 508 0.16 -1.57 -14.56
CA SER A 508 -0.86 -2.28 -15.34
C SER A 508 -2.27 -1.84 -14.96
N ASP A 509 -2.56 -1.70 -13.67
CA ASP A 509 -3.87 -1.27 -13.19
C ASP A 509 -4.19 0.18 -13.60
N TRP A 510 -3.19 1.06 -13.64
CA TRP A 510 -3.34 2.42 -14.15
C TRP A 510 -3.58 2.46 -15.66
N SER A 511 -2.91 1.61 -16.44
CA SER A 511 -3.17 1.51 -17.88
C SER A 511 -4.58 0.98 -18.17
N ASP A 512 -5.05 -0.01 -17.41
CA ASP A 512 -6.40 -0.55 -17.51
C ASP A 512 -7.45 0.46 -17.03
N PHE A 513 -7.17 1.20 -15.97
CA PHE A 513 -8.04 2.26 -15.48
C PHE A 513 -8.12 3.42 -16.47
N ALA A 514 -6.99 3.88 -17.01
CA ALA A 514 -6.94 4.92 -18.05
C ALA A 514 -7.68 4.47 -19.31
N CYS A 515 -7.55 3.20 -19.71
CA CYS A 515 -8.28 2.62 -20.84
C CYS A 515 -9.80 2.59 -20.57
N LYS A 516 -10.24 2.17 -19.38
CA LYS A 516 -11.66 2.20 -18.98
C LYS A 516 -12.23 3.62 -18.89
N VAL A 517 -11.47 4.58 -18.36
CA VAL A 517 -11.87 5.99 -18.31
C VAL A 517 -11.97 6.58 -19.72
N PHE A 518 -11.05 6.25 -20.61
CA PHE A 518 -11.07 6.69 -22.00
C PHE A 518 -12.26 6.07 -22.77
N GLN A 519 -12.52 4.77 -22.59
CA GLN A 519 -13.68 4.08 -23.17
C GLN A 519 -15.01 4.66 -22.67
N THR A 520 -15.13 4.96 -21.37
CA THR A 520 -16.35 5.56 -20.82
C THR A 520 -16.56 7.01 -21.26
N GLN A 521 -15.50 7.79 -21.45
CA GLN A 521 -15.58 9.13 -22.04
C GLN A 521 -16.01 9.08 -23.51
N ILE A 522 -15.48 8.14 -24.30
CA ILE A 522 -15.91 7.91 -25.68
C ILE A 522 -17.38 7.49 -25.73
N ALA A 523 -17.80 6.54 -24.89
CA ALA A 523 -19.19 6.09 -24.83
C ALA A 523 -20.15 7.23 -24.48
N LYS A 524 -19.81 8.10 -23.51
CA LYS A 524 -20.61 9.28 -23.16
C LYS A 524 -20.68 10.30 -24.30
N LYS A 525 -19.59 10.53 -25.02
CA LYS A 525 -19.58 11.42 -26.21
C LYS A 525 -20.44 10.87 -27.34
N ILE A 526 -20.37 9.55 -27.60
CA ILE A 526 -21.22 8.89 -28.59
C ILE A 526 -22.70 8.98 -28.19
N GLN A 527 -23.02 8.74 -26.92
CA GLN A 527 -24.38 8.84 -26.41
C GLN A 527 -24.94 10.26 -26.50
N CYS A 528 -24.14 11.29 -26.16
CA CYS A 528 -24.54 12.69 -26.35
C CYS A 528 -24.75 13.03 -27.84
N TRP A 529 -23.89 12.52 -28.71
CA TRP A 529 -24.01 12.74 -30.15
C TRP A 529 -25.27 12.08 -30.72
N LEU A 530 -25.57 10.85 -30.31
CA LEU A 530 -26.79 10.13 -30.68
C LEU A 530 -28.05 10.83 -30.15
N LEU A 531 -28.06 11.32 -28.90
CA LEU A 531 -29.16 12.12 -28.39
C LEU A 531 -29.35 13.43 -29.18
N THR A 532 -28.26 14.06 -29.60
CA THR A 532 -28.32 15.30 -30.41
C THR A 532 -28.91 15.01 -31.80
N ILE A 533 -28.55 13.88 -32.43
CA ILE A 533 -29.14 13.44 -33.69
C ILE A 533 -30.64 13.12 -33.51
N PHE A 534 -30.99 12.42 -32.43
CA PHE A 534 -32.38 12.04 -32.18
C PHE A 534 -33.28 13.25 -31.90
N CYS A 535 -32.81 14.22 -31.11
CA CYS A 535 -33.54 15.47 -30.87
C CYS A 535 -33.70 16.32 -32.14
N ASN A 536 -32.69 16.36 -33.01
CA ASN A 536 -32.78 17.08 -34.29
C ASN A 536 -33.65 16.35 -35.33
N GLY A 537 -33.75 15.01 -35.25
CA GLY A 537 -34.60 14.20 -36.13
C GLY A 537 -36.09 14.33 -35.82
N VAL A 538 -36.46 14.49 -34.54
CA VAL A 538 -37.87 14.62 -34.10
C VAL A 538 -38.45 16.01 -34.40
N CYS A 539 -37.62 17.04 -34.60
CA CYS A 539 -38.10 18.38 -34.96
C CYS A 539 -38.41 18.55 -36.47
N LEU A 540 -38.13 17.55 -37.32
CA LEU A 540 -38.36 17.62 -38.78
C LEU A 540 -39.61 16.86 -39.26
N SER A 541 -40.38 16.24 -38.37
CA SER A 541 -41.59 15.47 -38.72
C SER A 541 -42.93 16.11 -38.34
N SER A 542 -42.96 17.36 -37.84
CA SER A 542 -44.20 18.09 -37.49
C SER A 542 -44.41 19.32 -38.38
N SER A 543 -44.58 19.08 -39.69
CA SER A 543 -45.00 20.10 -40.65
C SER A 543 -46.10 19.52 -41.56
N SER A 544 -47.21 19.07 -40.98
CA SER A 544 -48.47 18.86 -41.72
C SER A 544 -49.30 20.15 -41.63
N ARG A 545 -49.42 20.83 -42.77
CA ARG A 545 -50.30 21.99 -42.97
C ARG A 545 -51.78 21.55 -42.88
N PRO A 546 -52.66 22.29 -42.22
CA PRO A 546 -54.10 22.10 -42.38
C PRO A 546 -54.57 22.80 -43.66
N LEU A 547 -55.37 22.08 -44.45
CA LEU A 547 -56.19 22.62 -45.54
C LEU A 547 -57.28 23.50 -44.92
N THR A 548 -57.33 24.77 -45.33
CA THR A 548 -58.48 25.67 -45.10
C THR A 548 -59.37 25.64 -46.33
N THR A 549 -60.64 25.30 -46.09
CA THR A 549 -61.80 25.57 -46.95
C THR A 549 -61.91 27.05 -47.31
N GLY A 550 -62.18 27.30 -48.60
CA GLY A 550 -62.46 28.58 -49.23
C GLY A 550 -62.51 28.37 -50.73
#